data_AF-A0A7X7A1X0-F1
#
_entry.id   AF-A0A7X7A1X0-F1
#
_cell.length_a   1.000
_cell.length_b   1.000
_cell.length_c   1.000
_cell.angle_alpha   90.00
_cell.angle_beta   90.00
_cell.angle_gamma   90.00
#
_symmetry.space_group_name_H-M   'P 1'
#
loop_
_entity.id
_entity.type
_entity.pdbx_description
1 polymer ?
#
loop_
_entity_poly.entity_id
_entity_poly.type
_entity_poly.pdbx_seq_one_letter_code
_entity_poly.pdbx_strand_id
1 'polypeptide(L)' 'MIKSDITLLDLIYKYPQTEKLFRKYEEITNSCIMCEHLFATLDEVSLILNCSIDELLTEIKDIINSDVKLIQKEGGI' A
#
# COMPACT_ATOMS: atom_id res chain seq x y z
N MET A 1 -13.11 -2.54 1.30
CA MET A 1 -12.38 -3.64 1.97
C MET A 1 -11.21 -4.00 1.07
N ILE A 2 -9.99 -3.99 1.60
CA ILE A 2 -8.77 -4.39 0.89
C ILE A 2 -8.52 -5.86 1.25
N LYS A 3 -8.18 -6.66 0.25
CA LYS A 3 -7.93 -8.09 0.37
C LYS A 3 -6.51 -8.39 -0.08
N SER A 4 -5.95 -9.53 0.35
CA SER A 4 -4.59 -9.94 -0.01
C SER A 4 -4.43 -10.34 -1.48
N ASP A 5 -5.54 -10.65 -2.17
CA ASP A 5 -5.58 -11.03 -3.59
C ASP A 5 -5.57 -9.82 -4.55
N ILE A 6 -5.63 -8.59 -4.04
CA ILE A 6 -5.52 -7.39 -4.89
C ILE A 6 -4.08 -7.26 -5.41
N THR A 7 -3.95 -6.86 -6.67
CA THR A 7 -2.63 -6.57 -7.25
C THR A 7 -2.07 -5.24 -6.75
N LEU A 8 -0.75 -5.09 -6.79
CA LEU A 8 -0.09 -3.84 -6.47
C LEU A 8 -0.58 -2.69 -7.37
N LEU A 9 -0.77 -2.96 -8.66
CA LEU A 9 -1.32 -2.02 -9.64
C LEU A 9 -2.71 -1.53 -9.23
N ASP A 10 -3.63 -2.46 -8.95
CA ASP A 10 -5.01 -2.12 -8.57
C ASP A 10 -5.05 -1.34 -7.25
N LEU A 11 -4.18 -1.71 -6.30
CA LEU A 11 -4.05 -1.01 -5.03
C LEU A 11 -3.61 0.44 -5.25
N ILE A 12 -2.52 0.67 -5.98
CA ILE A 12 -1.96 2.02 -6.23
C ILE A 12 -2.93 2.84 -7.09
N TYR A 13 -3.58 2.22 -8.08
CA TYR A 13 -4.57 2.90 -8.91
C TYR A 13 -5.76 3.39 -8.08
N LYS A 14 -6.21 2.59 -7.12
CA LYS A 14 -7.35 2.91 -6.25
C LYS A 14 -6.98 3.79 -5.06
N TYR A 15 -5.75 3.66 -4.57
CA TYR A 15 -5.22 4.36 -3.39
C TYR A 15 -3.80 4.86 -3.67
N PRO A 16 -3.61 5.91 -4.50
CA PRO A 16 -2.28 6.39 -4.88
C PRO A 16 -1.38 6.73 -3.68
N GLN A 17 -1.96 7.11 -2.55
CA GLN A 17 -1.23 7.38 -1.32
C GLN A 17 -0.46 6.17 -0.77
N THR A 18 -0.79 4.94 -1.14
CA THR A 18 -0.07 3.75 -0.68
C THR A 18 1.29 3.61 -1.36
N GLU A 19 1.55 4.32 -2.46
CA GLU A 19 2.86 4.34 -3.14
C GLU A 19 3.99 4.71 -2.17
N LYS A 20 3.74 5.65 -1.25
CA LYS A 20 4.71 6.08 -0.22
C LYS A 20 5.11 4.96 0.74
N LEU A 21 4.26 3.94 0.91
CA LEU A 21 4.59 2.76 1.68
C LEU A 21 5.65 1.94 0.98
N PHE A 22 5.39 1.60 -0.28
CA PHE A 22 6.27 0.74 -1.07
C PHE A 22 7.63 1.38 -1.32
N ARG A 23 7.68 2.70 -1.54
CA ARG A 23 8.94 3.45 -1.62
C ARG A 23 9.85 3.29 -0.40
N LYS A 24 9.30 3.19 0.81
CA LYS A 24 10.12 2.91 2.01
C LYS A 24 10.72 1.52 1.98
N TYR A 25 9.98 0.55 1.44
CA TYR A 25 10.48 -0.80 1.27
C TYR A 25 11.51 -0.89 0.14
N GLU A 26 11.41 -0.07 -0.92
CA GLU A 26 12.43 0.01 -1.98
C GLU A 26 13.82 0.42 -1.44
N GLU A 27 13.85 1.33 -0.46
CA GLU A 27 15.10 1.71 0.23
C GLU A 27 15.73 0.54 0.98
N ILE A 28 14.94 -0.46 1.40
CA ILE A 28 15.37 -1.62 2.16
C ILE A 28 15.79 -2.77 1.22
N THR A 29 15.04 -3.00 0.15
CA THR A 29 15.27 -4.12 -0.79
C THR A 29 16.32 -3.79 -1.86
N ASN A 30 16.73 -2.52 -2.00
CA ASN A 30 17.53 -2.01 -3.11
C ASN A 30 16.90 -2.29 -4.50
N SER A 31 15.59 -2.54 -4.56
CA SER A 31 14.86 -2.76 -5.81
C SER A 31 13.46 -2.14 -5.76
N CYS A 32 12.99 -1.68 -6.92
CA CYS A 32 11.66 -1.12 -7.10
C CYS A 32 10.62 -2.24 -7.17
N ILE A 33 9.97 -2.57 -6.05
CA ILE A 33 8.96 -3.63 -6.02
C ILE A 33 7.77 -3.31 -6.93
N MET A 34 7.47 -2.03 -7.12
CA MET A 34 6.42 -1.57 -8.04
C MET A 34 6.80 -1.74 -9.51
N CYS A 35 8.09 -1.82 -9.83
CA CYS A 35 8.58 -1.99 -11.20
C CYS A 35 8.67 -3.47 -11.55
N GLU A 36 9.17 -4.28 -10.62
CA GLU A 36 9.41 -5.71 -10.84
C GLU A 36 8.17 -6.57 -10.57
N HIS A 37 7.28 -6.11 -9.68
CA HIS A 37 6.14 -6.89 -9.15
C HIS A 37 4.82 -6.12 -9.21
N LEU A 38 4.66 -5.21 -10.17
CA LEU A 38 3.45 -4.39 -10.34
C LEU A 38 2.15 -5.20 -10.38
N PHE A 39 2.19 -6.38 -11.01
CA PHE A 39 1.05 -7.27 -11.18
C PHE A 39 0.94 -8.34 -10.10
N ALA A 40 1.88 -8.38 -9.15
CA ALA A 40 1.84 -9.31 -8.03
C ALA A 40 0.75 -8.91 -7.03
N THR A 41 0.20 -9.90 -6.35
CA THR A 41 -0.76 -9.74 -5.26
C THR A 41 -0.07 -9.24 -4.00
N LEU A 42 -0.82 -8.67 -3.06
CA LEU A 42 -0.27 -8.30 -1.76
C LEU A 42 0.30 -9.49 -0.99
N ASP A 43 -0.28 -10.69 -1.17
CA ASP A 43 0.23 -11.91 -0.57
C ASP A 43 1.65 -12.22 -1.07
N GLU A 44 1.85 -12.23 -2.39
CA GLU A 44 3.18 -12.42 -3.01
C GLU A 44 4.18 -11.33 -2.61
N VAL A 45 3.71 -10.08 -2.52
CA VAL A 45 4.53 -8.94 -2.09
C VAL A 45 4.98 -9.08 -0.65
N SER A 46 4.12 -9.59 0.25
CA SER A 46 4.49 -9.84 1.64
C SER A 46 5.63 -10.86 1.76
N LEU A 47 5.64 -11.87 0.89
CA LEU A 47 6.72 -12.86 0.80
C LEU A 47 8.02 -12.22 0.31
N ILE A 48 7.97 -11.33 -0.68
CA ILE A 48 9.15 -10.62 -1.21
C ILE A 48 9.75 -9.69 -0.15
N LEU A 49 8.89 -9.00 0.61
CA LEU A 49 9.30 -8.10 1.69
C LEU A 49 9.66 -8.83 2.98
N ASN A 50 9.47 -10.15 3.03
CA ASN A 50 9.68 -10.99 4.19
C ASN A 50 8.94 -10.45 5.44
N CYS A 51 7.68 -10.02 5.25
CA CYS A 51 6.81 -9.52 6.30
C CYS A 51 5.47 -10.28 6.32
N SER A 52 4.70 -10.13 7.40
CA SER A 52 3.37 -10.74 7.46
C SER A 52 2.36 -9.99 6.59
N ILE A 53 1.51 -10.73 5.87
CA ILE A 53 0.40 -10.15 5.11
C ILE A 53 -0.54 -9.32 6.00
N ASP A 54 -0.74 -9.74 7.26
CA ASP A 54 -1.58 -9.00 8.22
C ASP A 54 -0.96 -7.66 8.61
N GLU A 55 0.36 -7.59 8.75
CA GLU A 55 1.11 -6.36 9.04
C GLU A 55 1.02 -5.41 7.84
N LEU A 56 1.30 -5.90 6.63
CA LEU A 56 1.23 -5.13 5.40
C LEU A 56 -0.19 -4.56 5.17
N LEU A 57 -1.23 -5.37 5.36
CA LEU A 57 -2.62 -4.92 5.25
C LEU A 57 -2.98 -3.88 6.30
N THR A 58 -2.41 -3.97 7.51
CA THR A 58 -2.63 -2.99 8.58
C THR A 58 -1.98 -1.66 8.22
N GLU A 59 -0.72 -1.66 7.77
CA GLU A 59 -0.02 -0.43 7.33
C GLU A 59 -0.72 0.25 6.15
N ILE A 60 -1.18 -0.53 5.16
CA ILE A 60 -1.94 -0.01 4.02
C ILE A 60 -3.23 0.67 4.49
N LYS A 61 -3.99 0.01 5.38
CA LYS A 61 -5.23 0.58 5.95
C LYS A 61 -4.93 1.84 6.74
N ASP A 62 -3.86 1.85 7.52
CA ASP A 62 -3.46 3.01 8.32
C ASP A 62 -3.09 4.19 7.44
N ILE A 63 -2.35 3.98 6.34
CA ILE A 63 -2.05 5.03 5.37
C ILE A 63 -3.32 5.58 4.73
N ILE A 64 -4.22 4.70 4.31
CA ILE A 64 -5.48 5.11 3.68
C ILE A 64 -6.34 5.91 4.68
N ASN A 65 -6.44 5.47 5.93
CA ASN A 65 -7.19 6.15 6.98
C ASN A 65 -6.50 7.43 7.48
N SER A 66 -5.17 7.49 7.43
CA SER A 66 -4.40 8.66 7.84
C SER A 66 -4.60 9.84 6.88
N ASP A 67 -4.80 9.59 5.59
CA ASP A 67 -5.13 10.65 4.62
C ASP A 67 -6.60 11.09 4.70
N VAL A 68 -7.51 10.28 5.25
CA VAL A 68 -8.91 10.69 5.55
C VAL A 68 -8.96 11.81 6.61
N LYS A 69 -7.95 11.93 7.47
CA LYS A 69 -7.86 13.03 8.45
C LYS A 69 -7.50 14.39 7.84
N LEU A 70 -7.05 14.44 6.58
CA LEU A 70 -6.73 15.70 5.89
C LEU A 70 -7.90 16.24 5.04
N ILE A 71 -8.97 15.48 4.87
CA ILE A 71 -10.14 15.84 4.02
C ILE A 71 -11.40 16.19 4.82
N GLN A 72 -11.36 16.22 6.16
CA GLN A 72 -12.49 16.64 7.01
C GLN A 72 -12.36 18.06 7.58
N LYS A 73 -11.66 18.95 6.88
CA LYS A 73 -11.82 20.40 7.05
C LYS A 73 -12.19 21.00 5.71
N GLU A 74 -13.49 21.02 5.42
CA GLU A 74 -14.23 22.16 4.85
C GLU A 74 -15.64 21.70 4.48
N GLY A 75 -16.65 22.42 5.01
CA GLY A 75 -18.06 22.14 4.77
C GLY A 75 -18.95 22.23 6.01
N GLY A 76 -18.66 23.16 6.93
CA GLY A 76 -19.68 23.62 7.89
C GLY A 76 -20.63 24.56 7.16
N ILE A 77 -21.92 24.24 7.21
CA ILE A 77 -23.04 25.08 6.76
C ILE A 77 -23.27 26.17 7.80
#